data_AF-A0AAV5XB73-F1
#
_entry.id   AF-A0AAV5XB73-F1
#
_cell.length_a   1.000
_cell.length_b   1.000
_cell.length_c   1.000
_cell.angle_alpha   90.00
_cell.angle_beta   90.00
_cell.angle_gamma   90.00
#
_symmetry.space_group_name_H-M   'P 1'
#
loop_
_entity.id
_entity.type
_entity.pdbx_description
1 polymer ?
#
loop_
_entity_poly.entity_id
_entity_poly.type
_entity_poly.pdbx_seq_one_letter_code
_entity_poly.pdbx_strand_id
1 'polypeptide(L)'
;MTAQSERRGRRGRPYSGFLPWLVFILVARLDEGDVRWAALAALGAAVLLSLPSIRARSVKILEIGGIALFAAFALFAFTASPAHAALLTRYGRAISLAALALIAFASLLVMPFTEQYAREAVPPAFWEAPLFRRANVVLTTAWGFVFLIMSVSHVVARQMGTRRAHVIFDWIVPIAAVLIAIRLMAAYRGRLGARISARRR
;
A
#
# COMPACT_ATOMS: atom_id res chain seq x y z
N MET A 1 -33.20 -17.48 2.32
CA MET A 1 -31.97 -17.20 1.54
C MET A 1 -31.44 -15.75 1.69
N THR A 2 -31.77 -15.05 2.78
CA THR A 2 -31.59 -13.58 2.89
C THR A 2 -30.48 -13.13 3.86
N ALA A 3 -30.08 -13.95 4.84
CA ALA A 3 -29.03 -13.57 5.80
C ALA A 3 -27.58 -13.84 5.30
N GLN A 4 -27.40 -14.75 4.34
CA GLN A 4 -26.08 -15.06 3.76
C GLN A 4 -25.68 -14.07 2.66
N SER A 5 -26.63 -13.46 1.94
CA SER A 5 -26.35 -12.43 0.93
C SER A 5 -25.91 -11.10 1.57
N GLU A 6 -26.52 -10.72 2.70
CA GLU A 6 -26.07 -9.55 3.48
C GLU A 6 -24.68 -9.73 4.09
N ARG A 7 -24.37 -10.94 4.60
CA ARG A 7 -23.02 -11.26 5.09
C ARG A 7 -21.95 -11.31 3.99
N ARG A 8 -22.34 -11.54 2.73
CA ARG A 8 -21.41 -11.47 1.58
C ARG A 8 -21.08 -10.03 1.19
N GLY A 9 -22.00 -9.07 1.38
CA GLY A 9 -21.78 -7.65 1.08
C GLY A 9 -20.81 -6.94 2.02
N ARG A 10 -20.54 -7.52 3.20
CA ARG A 10 -19.72 -6.92 4.26
C ARG A 10 -18.30 -7.49 4.36
N ARG A 11 -17.87 -8.33 3.41
CA ARG A 11 -16.45 -8.68 3.26
C ARG A 11 -15.79 -7.53 2.52
N GLY A 12 -15.29 -6.54 3.27
CA GLY A 12 -14.34 -5.57 2.73
C GLY A 12 -13.29 -6.34 1.93
N ARG A 13 -13.13 -6.03 0.65
CA ARG A 13 -12.10 -6.69 -0.17
C ARG A 13 -10.78 -6.20 0.39
N PRO A 14 -9.97 -7.02 1.09
CA PRO A 14 -8.79 -6.52 1.81
C PRO A 14 -7.75 -5.90 0.87
N TYR A 15 -7.86 -6.16 -0.43
CA TYR A 15 -7.00 -5.66 -1.48
C TYR A 15 -7.44 -4.31 -2.08
N SER A 16 -8.59 -3.75 -1.70
CA SER A 16 -9.14 -2.51 -2.30
C SER A 16 -8.18 -1.33 -2.21
N GLY A 17 -7.50 -1.18 -1.07
CA GLY A 17 -6.57 -0.07 -0.84
C GLY A 17 -5.26 -0.15 -1.61
N PHE A 18 -4.85 -1.35 -2.06
CA PHE A 18 -3.59 -1.56 -2.79
C PHE A 18 -3.76 -1.64 -4.30
N LEU A 19 -4.96 -1.98 -4.78
CA LEU A 19 -5.22 -2.18 -6.21
C LEU A 19 -5.02 -0.93 -7.09
N PRO A 20 -5.40 0.29 -6.67
CA PRO A 20 -5.13 1.51 -7.46
C PRO A 20 -3.64 1.74 -7.72
N TRP A 21 -2.79 1.40 -6.77
CA TRP A 21 -1.34 1.49 -6.88
C TRP A 21 -0.77 0.51 -7.89
N LEU A 22 -1.31 -0.71 -7.93
CA LEU A 22 -0.97 -1.70 -8.95
C LEU A 22 -1.43 -1.24 -10.34
N VAL A 23 -2.65 -0.72 -10.46
CA VAL A 23 -3.17 -0.14 -11.71
C VAL A 23 -2.23 0.95 -12.21
N PHE A 24 -1.85 1.90 -11.35
CA PHE A 24 -0.90 2.94 -11.71
C PHE A 24 0.41 2.38 -12.26
N ILE A 25 1.02 1.42 -11.55
CA ILE A 25 2.32 0.84 -11.94
C ILE A 25 2.23 0.08 -13.27
N LEU A 26 1.15 -0.65 -13.50
CA LEU A 26 0.95 -1.43 -14.72
C LEU A 26 0.68 -0.51 -15.91
N VAL A 27 -0.26 0.43 -15.79
CA VAL A 27 -0.60 1.35 -16.88
C VAL A 27 0.57 2.26 -17.21
N ALA A 28 1.26 2.82 -16.20
CA ALA A 28 2.45 3.64 -16.43
C ALA A 28 3.61 2.87 -17.09
N ARG A 29 3.58 1.53 -17.10
CA ARG A 29 4.53 0.70 -17.84
C ARG A 29 4.10 0.38 -19.26
N LEU A 30 2.79 0.22 -19.50
CA LEU A 30 2.26 -0.18 -20.81
C LEU A 30 2.19 1.00 -21.78
N ASP A 31 1.96 2.22 -21.27
CA ASP A 31 1.60 3.37 -22.11
C ASP A 31 2.81 4.23 -22.57
N GLU A 32 4.01 3.62 -22.67
CA GLU A 32 5.28 4.19 -23.18
C GLU A 32 5.65 5.64 -22.78
N GLY A 33 5.01 6.25 -21.77
CA GLY A 33 5.34 7.59 -21.29
C GLY A 33 4.16 8.50 -20.98
N ASP A 34 2.90 8.17 -21.33
CA ASP A 34 1.77 9.04 -20.96
C ASP A 34 1.23 8.74 -19.55
N VAL A 35 1.87 9.37 -18.56
CA VAL A 35 1.49 9.24 -17.15
C VAL A 35 0.07 9.75 -16.84
N ARG A 36 -0.56 10.51 -17.75
CA ARG A 36 -1.92 11.04 -17.59
C ARG A 36 -2.94 9.91 -17.50
N TRP A 37 -2.89 8.96 -18.43
CA TRP A 37 -3.81 7.82 -18.45
C TRP A 37 -3.58 6.89 -17.27
N ALA A 38 -2.31 6.68 -16.90
CA ALA A 38 -1.98 5.92 -15.69
C ALA A 38 -2.56 6.56 -14.42
N ALA A 39 -2.43 7.89 -14.27
CA ALA A 39 -2.97 8.63 -13.14
C ALA A 39 -4.51 8.61 -13.12
N LEU A 40 -5.16 8.80 -14.27
CA LEU A 40 -6.62 8.73 -14.37
C LEU A 40 -7.17 7.34 -14.11
N ALA A 41 -6.56 6.29 -14.67
CA ALA A 41 -6.95 4.91 -14.43
C ALA A 41 -6.80 4.54 -12.95
N ALA A 42 -5.70 4.95 -12.32
CA ALA A 42 -5.47 4.74 -10.90
C ALA A 42 -6.45 5.53 -10.03
N LEU A 43 -6.75 6.79 -10.38
CA LEU A 43 -7.74 7.60 -9.68
C LEU A 43 -9.14 6.99 -9.79
N GLY A 44 -9.54 6.59 -11.01
CA GLY A 44 -10.80 5.90 -11.25
C GLY A 44 -10.90 4.62 -10.44
N ALA A 45 -9.85 3.80 -10.43
CA ALA A 45 -9.79 2.60 -9.59
C ALA A 45 -9.89 2.94 -8.10
N ALA A 46 -9.17 3.97 -7.62
CA ALA A 46 -9.19 4.40 -6.23
C ALA A 46 -10.59 4.81 -5.78
N VAL A 47 -11.28 5.64 -6.58
CA VAL A 47 -12.64 6.09 -6.28
C VAL A 47 -13.61 4.91 -6.32
N LEU A 48 -13.63 4.15 -7.43
CA LEU A 48 -14.59 3.06 -7.64
C LEU A 48 -14.47 1.96 -6.58
N LEU A 49 -13.25 1.58 -6.21
CA LEU A 49 -13.02 0.55 -5.19
C LEU A 49 -13.31 1.05 -3.77
N SER A 50 -13.21 2.36 -3.54
CA SER A 50 -13.54 2.97 -2.25
C SER A 50 -15.02 3.29 -2.11
N LEU A 51 -15.83 3.28 -3.19
CA LEU A 51 -17.27 3.58 -3.12
C LEU A 51 -18.04 2.80 -2.05
N PRO A 52 -17.84 1.48 -1.86
CA PRO A 52 -18.50 0.74 -0.79
C PRO A 52 -18.11 1.26 0.60
N SER A 53 -16.81 1.49 0.83
CA SER A 53 -16.27 2.02 2.09
C SER A 53 -16.76 3.45 2.37
N ILE A 54 -16.87 4.28 1.32
CA ILE A 54 -17.40 5.65 1.40
C ILE A 54 -18.87 5.63 1.81
N ARG A 55 -19.70 4.80 1.17
CA ARG A 55 -21.12 4.66 1.51
C ARG A 55 -21.32 4.12 2.92
N ALA A 56 -20.45 3.22 3.37
CA ALA A 56 -20.49 2.64 4.71
C ALA A 56 -19.80 3.49 5.79
N ARG A 57 -19.26 4.67 5.45
CA ARG A 57 -18.45 5.53 6.34
C ARG A 57 -17.31 4.78 7.05
N SER A 58 -16.69 3.84 6.33
CA SER A 58 -15.62 2.96 6.82
C SER A 58 -14.35 3.06 5.97
N VAL A 59 -14.13 4.21 5.34
CA VAL A 59 -12.98 4.47 4.46
C VAL A 59 -11.67 4.29 5.20
N LYS A 60 -10.75 3.52 4.61
CA LYS A 60 -9.45 3.24 5.21
C LYS A 60 -8.42 4.30 4.85
N ILE A 61 -7.38 4.46 5.68
CA ILE A 61 -6.31 5.45 5.47
C ILE A 61 -5.67 5.29 4.10
N LEU A 62 -5.47 4.04 3.66
CA LEU A 62 -4.86 3.75 2.36
C LEU A 62 -5.77 4.11 1.17
N GLU A 63 -7.08 4.01 1.35
CA GLU A 63 -8.07 4.42 0.33
C GLU A 63 -8.09 5.95 0.19
N ILE A 64 -8.11 6.67 1.32
CA ILE A 64 -8.01 8.14 1.34
C ILE A 64 -6.70 8.60 0.70
N GLY A 65 -5.57 8.02 1.14
CA GLY A 65 -4.25 8.37 0.63
C GLY A 65 -4.09 8.04 -0.86
N GLY A 66 -4.65 6.92 -1.32
CA GLY A 66 -4.68 6.55 -2.73
C GLY A 66 -5.48 7.53 -3.58
N ILE A 67 -6.71 7.87 -3.16
CA ILE A 67 -7.53 8.87 -3.86
C ILE A 67 -6.81 10.21 -3.92
N ALA A 68 -6.30 10.69 -2.78
CA ALA A 68 -5.62 11.98 -2.69
C ALA A 68 -4.37 12.04 -3.58
N LEU A 69 -3.52 11.00 -3.54
CA LEU A 69 -2.32 10.95 -4.36
C LEU A 69 -2.64 10.88 -5.85
N PHE A 70 -3.53 9.99 -6.27
CA PHE A 70 -3.82 9.84 -7.70
C PHE A 70 -4.61 11.02 -8.25
N ALA A 71 -5.40 11.71 -7.43
CA ALA A 71 -5.99 13.00 -7.80
C ALA A 71 -4.91 14.06 -8.01
N ALA A 72 -3.92 14.14 -7.10
CA ALA A 72 -2.78 15.05 -7.25
C ALA A 72 -1.94 14.71 -8.49
N PHE A 73 -1.68 13.43 -8.76
CA PHE A 73 -0.95 12.98 -9.95
C PHE A 73 -1.71 13.33 -11.23
N ALA A 74 -3.02 13.08 -11.28
CA ALA A 74 -3.84 13.44 -12.44
C ALA A 74 -3.80 14.96 -12.64
N LEU A 75 -4.11 15.74 -11.61
CA LEU A 75 -4.08 17.20 -11.69
C LEU A 75 -2.71 17.72 -12.16
N PHE A 76 -1.62 17.19 -11.60
CA PHE A 76 -0.26 17.56 -11.99
C PHE A 76 0.05 17.16 -13.43
N ALA A 77 -0.34 15.95 -13.86
CA ALA A 77 -0.06 15.47 -15.22
C ALA A 77 -0.80 16.29 -16.31
N PHE A 78 -1.96 16.87 -15.98
CA PHE A 78 -2.73 17.72 -16.90
C PHE A 78 -2.35 19.21 -16.84
N THR A 79 -1.93 19.72 -15.69
CA THR A 79 -1.63 21.16 -15.53
C THR A 79 -0.14 21.50 -15.68
N ALA A 80 0.76 20.54 -15.45
CA ALA A 80 2.18 20.78 -15.54
C ALA A 80 2.64 20.90 -17.00
N SER A 81 3.64 21.77 -17.24
CA SER A 81 4.34 21.82 -18.53
C SER A 81 4.91 20.45 -18.91
N PRO A 82 5.13 20.15 -20.21
CA PRO A 82 5.65 18.86 -20.66
C PRO A 82 6.94 18.41 -19.94
N ALA A 83 7.86 19.34 -19.67
CA ALA A 83 9.11 19.06 -18.96
C ALA A 83 8.88 18.56 -17.52
N HIS A 84 7.88 19.12 -16.83
CA HIS A 84 7.51 18.72 -15.47
C HIS A 84 6.69 17.42 -15.46
N ALA A 85 5.82 17.20 -16.45
CA ALA A 85 5.11 15.92 -16.61
C ALA A 85 6.08 14.75 -16.86
N ALA A 86 7.22 15.01 -17.52
CA ALA A 86 8.28 14.03 -17.70
C ALA A 86 8.91 13.58 -16.36
N LEU A 87 8.91 14.41 -15.31
CA LEU A 87 9.36 14.01 -13.97
C LEU A 87 8.44 12.95 -13.38
N LEU A 88 7.12 13.14 -13.51
CA LEU A 88 6.15 12.17 -13.02
C LEU A 88 6.21 10.87 -13.84
N THR A 89 6.47 10.95 -15.15
CA THR A 89 6.72 9.78 -15.98
C THR A 89 7.98 9.02 -15.55
N ARG A 90 9.07 9.76 -15.25
CA ARG A 90 10.35 9.18 -14.86
C ARG A 90 10.33 8.58 -13.44
N TYR A 91 9.75 9.28 -12.49
CA TYR A 91 9.84 8.99 -11.05
C TYR A 91 8.50 8.61 -10.41
N GLY A 92 7.38 8.62 -11.14
CA GLY A 92 6.04 8.41 -10.58
C GLY A 92 5.92 7.14 -9.76
N ARG A 93 6.52 6.03 -10.20
CA ARG A 93 6.55 4.79 -9.41
C ARG A 93 7.28 4.96 -8.07
N ALA A 94 8.42 5.62 -8.06
CA ALA A 94 9.18 5.89 -6.84
C ALA A 94 8.42 6.84 -5.90
N ILE A 95 7.80 7.88 -6.45
CA ILE A 95 6.97 8.85 -5.71
C ILE A 95 5.76 8.14 -5.09
N SER A 96 5.07 7.26 -5.83
CA SER A 96 3.95 6.47 -5.29
C SER A 96 4.37 5.59 -4.11
N LEU A 97 5.53 4.94 -4.20
CA LEU A 97 6.06 4.12 -3.09
C LEU A 97 6.51 4.99 -1.91
N ALA A 98 7.09 6.17 -2.17
CA ALA A 98 7.40 7.13 -1.11
C ALA A 98 6.13 7.61 -0.40
N ALA A 99 5.06 7.87 -1.16
CA ALA A 99 3.76 8.22 -0.60
C ALA A 99 3.17 7.08 0.24
N LEU A 100 3.27 5.82 -0.21
CA LEU A 100 2.88 4.65 0.59
C LEU A 100 3.68 4.55 1.89
N ALA A 101 5.00 4.76 1.83
CA ALA A 101 5.84 4.78 3.02
C ALA A 101 5.42 5.90 3.98
N LEU A 102 5.19 7.10 3.46
CA LEU A 102 4.73 8.25 4.24
C LEU A 102 3.36 7.98 4.89
N ILE A 103 2.40 7.44 4.14
CA ILE A 103 1.08 7.06 4.66
C ILE A 103 1.23 6.01 5.76
N ALA A 104 2.07 4.99 5.56
CA ALA A 104 2.31 3.96 6.55
C ALA A 104 2.88 4.55 7.85
N PHE A 105 3.92 5.39 7.77
CA PHE A 105 4.52 6.01 8.94
C PHE A 105 3.59 7.03 9.61
N ALA A 106 2.91 7.88 8.84
CA ALA A 106 1.93 8.82 9.36
C ALA A 106 0.77 8.13 10.06
N SER A 107 0.34 6.96 9.57
CA SER A 107 -0.72 6.17 10.21
C SER A 107 -0.36 5.75 11.63
N LEU A 108 0.93 5.57 11.96
CA LEU A 108 1.37 5.22 13.32
C LEU A 108 1.00 6.28 14.37
N LEU A 109 0.78 7.54 13.96
CA LEU A 109 0.39 8.63 14.85
C LEU A 109 -1.08 8.58 15.27
N VAL A 110 -1.92 7.87 14.51
CA VAL A 110 -3.38 7.81 14.72
C VAL A 110 -3.84 6.38 14.94
N MET A 111 -3.69 5.54 13.92
CA MET A 111 -3.98 4.12 13.95
C MET A 111 -3.17 3.43 12.85
N PRO A 112 -2.31 2.45 13.18
CA PRO A 112 -1.49 1.77 12.19
C PRO A 112 -2.37 1.25 11.05
N PHE A 113 -2.03 1.56 9.79
CA PHE A 113 -2.93 1.24 8.67
C PHE A 113 -3.26 -0.26 8.60
N THR A 114 -2.32 -1.14 9.00
CA THR A 114 -2.56 -2.59 9.03
C THR A 114 -3.67 -2.98 10.00
N GLU A 115 -3.89 -2.19 11.05
CA GLU A 115 -4.93 -2.42 12.05
C GLU A 115 -6.33 -2.35 11.42
N GLN A 116 -6.56 -1.41 10.50
CA GLN A 116 -7.86 -1.25 9.83
C GLN A 116 -8.25 -2.49 9.02
N TYR A 117 -7.26 -3.20 8.48
CA TYR A 117 -7.47 -4.47 7.79
C TYR A 117 -7.51 -5.65 8.76
N ALA A 118 -6.69 -5.64 9.80
CA ALA A 118 -6.66 -6.71 10.81
C ALA A 118 -7.98 -6.83 11.57
N ARG A 119 -8.67 -5.70 11.83
CA ARG A 119 -9.99 -5.66 12.48
C ARG A 119 -11.08 -6.40 11.68
N GLU A 120 -10.91 -6.57 10.37
CA GLU A 120 -11.86 -7.34 9.54
C GLU A 120 -11.70 -8.86 9.71
N ALA A 121 -10.52 -9.31 10.12
CA ALA A 121 -10.19 -10.73 10.28
C ALA A 121 -10.21 -11.20 11.75
N VAL A 122 -10.18 -10.27 12.70
CA VAL A 122 -10.05 -10.56 14.14
C VAL A 122 -11.33 -10.16 14.88
N PRO A 123 -11.85 -10.98 15.82
CA PRO A 123 -13.04 -10.62 16.60
C PRO A 123 -12.88 -9.31 17.38
N PRO A 124 -13.93 -8.48 17.50
CA PRO A 124 -13.87 -7.18 18.19
C PRO A 124 -13.34 -7.24 19.63
N ALA A 125 -13.59 -8.33 20.35
CA ALA A 125 -13.10 -8.54 21.72
C ALA A 125 -11.56 -8.45 21.84
N PHE A 126 -10.82 -8.64 20.74
CA PHE A 126 -9.35 -8.59 20.74
C PHE A 126 -8.78 -7.30 20.16
N TRP A 127 -9.60 -6.36 19.67
CA TRP A 127 -9.10 -5.13 19.05
C TRP A 127 -8.34 -4.22 20.02
N GLU A 128 -8.77 -4.23 21.29
CA GLU A 128 -8.14 -3.44 22.35
C GLU A 128 -7.01 -4.17 23.06
N ALA A 129 -6.71 -5.42 22.67
CA ALA A 129 -5.63 -6.16 23.28
C ALA A 129 -4.28 -5.45 23.00
N PRO A 130 -3.45 -5.19 24.03
CA PRO A 130 -2.14 -4.54 23.84
C PRO A 130 -1.27 -5.28 22.83
N LEU A 131 -1.42 -6.60 22.73
CA LEU A 131 -0.73 -7.43 21.76
C LEU A 131 -1.16 -7.15 20.32
N PHE A 132 -2.46 -6.98 20.09
CA PHE A 132 -3.01 -6.68 18.76
C PHE A 132 -2.51 -5.33 18.26
N ARG A 133 -2.57 -4.29 19.11
CA ARG A 133 -2.04 -2.96 18.80
C ARG A 133 -0.53 -3.01 18.50
N ARG A 134 0.27 -3.64 19.37
CA ARG A 134 1.73 -3.79 19.17
C ARG A 134 2.07 -4.55 17.89
N ALA A 135 1.32 -5.61 17.56
CA ALA A 135 1.53 -6.34 16.32
C ALA A 135 1.28 -5.45 15.10
N ASN A 136 0.20 -4.66 15.09
CA ASN A 136 -0.10 -3.76 13.98
C ASN A 136 0.92 -2.62 13.83
N VAL A 137 1.45 -2.08 14.94
CA VAL A 137 2.58 -1.14 14.88
C VAL A 137 3.78 -1.77 14.17
N VAL A 138 4.22 -2.96 14.61
CA VAL A 138 5.37 -3.67 14.00
C VAL A 138 5.14 -3.96 12.51
N LEU A 139 3.95 -4.45 12.15
CA LEU A 139 3.60 -4.76 10.76
C LEU A 139 3.57 -3.49 9.90
N THR A 140 2.96 -2.42 10.41
CA THR A 140 2.88 -1.13 9.71
C THR A 140 4.27 -0.52 9.50
N THR A 141 5.12 -0.53 10.53
CA THR A 141 6.51 -0.06 10.43
C THR A 141 7.31 -0.89 9.42
N ALA A 142 7.18 -2.22 9.43
CA ALA A 142 7.86 -3.08 8.47
C ALA A 142 7.45 -2.77 7.03
N TRP A 143 6.14 -2.60 6.77
CA TRP A 143 5.65 -2.20 5.45
C TRP A 143 6.15 -0.81 5.04
N GLY A 144 6.15 0.16 5.95
CA GLY A 144 6.70 1.49 5.69
C GLY A 144 8.16 1.45 5.21
N PHE A 145 9.00 0.64 5.85
CA PHE A 145 10.38 0.43 5.41
C PHE A 145 10.49 -0.30 4.07
N VAL A 146 9.64 -1.31 3.81
CA VAL A 146 9.61 -1.99 2.50
C VAL A 146 9.30 -0.99 1.39
N PHE A 147 8.28 -0.16 1.55
CA PHE A 147 7.91 0.85 0.56
C PHE A 147 9.02 1.88 0.36
N LEU A 148 9.69 2.30 1.44
CA LEU A 148 10.81 3.22 1.38
C LEU A 148 12.00 2.63 0.61
N ILE A 149 12.39 1.39 0.94
CA ILE A 149 13.46 0.66 0.25
C ILE A 149 13.14 0.52 -1.25
N MET A 150 11.91 0.14 -1.59
CA MET A 150 11.47 0.02 -2.98
C MET A 150 11.52 1.37 -3.70
N SER A 151 11.08 2.45 -3.05
CA SER A 151 11.12 3.80 -3.61
C SER A 151 12.55 4.22 -3.95
N VAL A 152 13.47 4.11 -2.98
CA VAL A 152 14.89 4.44 -3.16
C VAL A 152 15.51 3.56 -4.25
N SER A 153 15.21 2.27 -4.24
CA SER A 153 15.68 1.31 -5.25
C SER A 153 15.29 1.77 -6.66
N HIS A 154 14.03 2.15 -6.88
CA HIS A 154 13.60 2.65 -8.19
C HIS A 154 14.26 3.98 -8.60
N VAL A 155 14.55 4.88 -7.65
CA VAL A 155 15.34 6.09 -7.95
C VAL A 155 16.75 5.70 -8.40
N VAL A 156 17.42 4.79 -7.69
CA VAL A 156 18.76 4.31 -8.04
C VAL A 156 18.77 3.66 -9.42
N ALA A 157 17.77 2.83 -9.75
CA ALA A 157 17.62 2.24 -11.08
C ALA A 157 17.63 3.31 -12.18
N ARG A 158 16.86 4.39 -11.97
CA ARG A 158 16.71 5.50 -12.92
C ARG A 158 17.94 6.40 -13.03
N GLN A 159 18.77 6.48 -12.01
CA GLN A 159 20.01 7.26 -12.04
C GLN A 159 21.14 6.49 -12.72
N MET A 160 21.23 5.18 -12.49
CA MET A 160 22.27 4.36 -13.13
C MET A 160 21.99 4.15 -14.62
N GLY A 161 20.72 4.07 -15.04
CA GLY A 161 20.32 4.01 -16.45
C GLY A 161 20.75 2.75 -17.21
N THR A 162 21.42 1.79 -16.56
CA THR A 162 21.86 0.54 -17.20
C THR A 162 20.78 -0.54 -17.14
N ARG A 163 20.74 -1.42 -18.15
CA ARG A 163 19.83 -2.58 -18.17
C ARG A 163 19.98 -3.45 -16.92
N ARG A 164 21.22 -3.66 -16.45
CA ARG A 164 21.50 -4.42 -15.22
C ARG A 164 20.91 -3.74 -13.99
N ALA A 165 21.06 -2.42 -13.86
CA ALA A 165 20.47 -1.67 -12.76
C ALA A 165 18.94 -1.78 -12.76
N HIS A 166 18.28 -1.70 -13.90
CA HIS A 166 16.83 -1.91 -13.98
C HIS A 166 16.41 -3.30 -13.51
N VAL A 167 17.13 -4.36 -13.88
CA VAL A 167 16.80 -5.72 -13.40
C VAL A 167 16.99 -5.82 -11.89
N ILE A 168 18.11 -5.34 -11.36
CA ILE A 168 18.43 -5.45 -9.93
C ILE A 168 17.48 -4.60 -9.10
N PHE A 169 17.35 -3.32 -9.41
CA PHE A 169 16.69 -2.36 -8.56
C PHE A 169 15.18 -2.21 -8.83
N ASP A 170 14.67 -2.59 -10.01
CA ASP A 170 13.23 -2.60 -10.25
C ASP A 170 12.55 -3.93 -9.91
N TRP A 171 13.32 -5.01 -9.74
CA TRP A 171 12.78 -6.34 -9.50
C TRP A 171 13.43 -7.06 -8.33
N ILE A 172 14.74 -7.34 -8.39
CA ILE A 172 15.40 -8.19 -7.40
C ILE A 172 15.31 -7.57 -6.00
N VAL A 173 15.69 -6.30 -5.85
CA VAL A 173 15.67 -5.60 -4.56
C VAL A 173 14.24 -5.47 -4.02
N PRO A 174 13.23 -4.99 -4.78
CA PRO A 174 11.84 -4.96 -4.33
C PRO A 174 11.29 -6.32 -3.90
N ILE A 175 11.51 -7.37 -4.70
CA ILE A 175 11.03 -8.73 -4.39
C ILE A 175 11.71 -9.23 -3.12
N ALA A 176 13.03 -9.10 -3.01
CA ALA A 176 13.78 -9.50 -1.82
C ALA A 176 13.28 -8.75 -0.57
N ALA A 177 13.06 -7.44 -0.65
CA ALA A 177 12.54 -6.63 0.46
C ALA A 177 11.18 -7.15 0.95
N VAL A 178 10.25 -7.44 0.04
CA VAL A 178 8.94 -8.00 0.38
C VAL A 178 9.08 -9.39 1.01
N LEU A 179 9.86 -10.29 0.41
CA LEU A 179 10.05 -11.65 0.92
C LEU A 179 10.70 -11.67 2.31
N ILE A 180 11.72 -10.83 2.53
CA ILE A 180 12.38 -10.67 3.82
C ILE A 180 11.36 -10.15 4.84
N ALA A 181 10.58 -9.12 4.51
CA ALA A 181 9.57 -8.59 5.41
C ALA A 181 8.52 -9.64 5.78
N ILE A 182 8.00 -10.39 4.80
CA ILE A 182 7.05 -11.49 5.06
C ILE A 182 7.65 -12.52 6.02
N ARG A 183 8.90 -12.93 5.79
CA ARG A 183 9.60 -13.88 6.66
C ARG A 183 9.78 -13.34 8.08
N LEU A 184 10.19 -12.08 8.23
CA LEU A 184 10.36 -11.43 9.53
C LEU A 184 9.03 -11.30 10.28
N MET A 185 7.96 -10.91 9.59
CA MET A 185 6.61 -10.81 10.14
C MET A 185 6.07 -12.17 10.56
N ALA A 186 6.29 -13.22 9.77
CA ALA A 186 5.92 -14.60 10.13
C ALA A 186 6.70 -15.10 11.36
N ALA A 187 8.01 -14.88 11.40
CA ALA A 187 8.84 -15.23 12.55
C ALA A 187 8.46 -14.45 13.82
N TYR A 188 8.04 -13.18 13.68
CA TYR A 188 7.51 -12.38 14.77
C TYR A 188 6.21 -12.97 15.33
N ARG A 189 5.26 -13.34 14.45
CA ARG A 189 4.00 -14.01 14.85
C ARG A 189 4.25 -15.36 15.54
N GLY A 190 5.19 -16.16 15.05
CA GLY A 190 5.56 -17.44 15.67
C GLY A 190 6.11 -17.26 17.10
N ARG A 191 7.05 -16.32 17.29
CA ARG A 191 7.62 -16.01 18.61
C ARG A 191 6.57 -15.49 19.60
N LEU A 192 5.60 -14.72 19.12
CA LEU A 192 4.47 -14.24 19.92
C LEU A 192 3.59 -15.40 20.39
N GLY A 193 3.23 -16.33 19.50
CA GLY A 193 2.43 -17.51 19.84
C GLY A 193 3.10 -18.35 20.93
N ALA A 194 4.40 -18.65 20.78
CA ALA A 194 5.16 -19.43 21.75
C ALA A 194 5.18 -18.78 23.16
N ARG A 195 5.34 -17.46 23.24
CA ARG A 195 5.32 -16.71 24.52
C ARG A 195 3.97 -16.77 25.24
N ILE A 196 2.87 -16.78 24.49
CA ILE A 196 1.52 -16.88 25.07
C ILE A 196 1.29 -18.28 25.64
N SER A 197 1.67 -19.32 24.90
CA SER A 197 1.54 -20.71 25.34
C SER A 197 2.39 -21.01 26.58
N ALA A 198 3.58 -20.42 26.68
CA ALA A 198 4.46 -20.58 27.83
C ALA A 198 3.94 -19.88 29.11
N ARG A 199 3.17 -18.79 28.99
CA ARG A 199 2.57 -18.08 30.14
C ARG A 199 1.27 -18.71 30.67
N ARG A 200 0.69 -19.67 29.93
CA ARG A 200 -0.53 -20.38 30.33
C ARG A 200 -0.25 -21.71 31.04
N ARG A 201 1.02 -22.14 31.12
CA ARG A 201 1.48 -23.26 31.94
C ARG A 201 2.08 -22.71 33.22
#